data_AF-A0A931RSE1-F1
#
_entry.id   AF-A0A931RSE1-F1
#
_cell.length_a   1.000
_cell.length_b   1.000
_cell.length_c   1.000
_cell.angle_alpha   90.00
_cell.angle_beta   90.00
_cell.angle_gamma   90.00
#
_symmetry.space_group_name_H-M   'P 1'
#
loop_
_entity.id
_entity.type
_entity.pdbx_description
1 polymer ?
#
loop_
_entity_poly.entity_id
_entity_poly.type
_entity_poly.pdbx_seq_one_letter_code
_entity_poly.pdbx_strand_id
1 'polypeptide(L)' 'MSKKVLETLFNSRARVRLLRFLFRNYPQTFTIKELAKHLQEDRLTIKKEVFRLEQIDLLVRDKKS' A
#
# COMPACT_ATOMS: atom_id res chain seq x y z
N MET A 1 11.88 -14.16 9.82
CA MET A 1 10.62 -14.92 10.00
C MET A 1 9.37 -14.06 9.90
N SER A 2 9.25 -12.94 10.63
CA SER A 2 8.02 -12.12 10.67
C SER A 2 7.52 -11.56 9.33
N LYS A 3 8.43 -11.23 8.39
CA LYS A 3 8.04 -10.75 7.04
C LYS A 3 7.15 -11.76 6.32
N LYS A 4 7.49 -13.06 6.37
CA LYS A 4 6.69 -14.11 5.74
C LYS A 4 5.33 -14.28 6.42
N VAL A 5 5.27 -14.15 7.75
CA VAL A 5 4.01 -14.28 8.51
C VAL A 5 2.98 -13.24 8.05
N LEU A 6 3.36 -11.96 7.95
CA LEU A 6 2.44 -10.93 7.47
C LEU A 6 2.07 -11.14 6.00
N GLU A 7 3.03 -11.51 5.16
CA GLU A 7 2.77 -11.79 3.74
C GLU A 7 1.76 -12.95 3.58
N THR A 8 1.85 -13.98 4.44
CA THR A 8 0.89 -15.09 4.52
C THR A 8 -0.47 -14.63 5.05
N LEU A 9 -0.52 -13.89 6.18
CA LEU A 9 -1.77 -13.41 6.78
C LEU A 9 -2.57 -12.53 5.83
N PHE A 10 -1.89 -11.63 5.11
CA PHE A 10 -2.53 -10.74 4.15
C PHE A 10 -2.67 -11.36 2.76
N ASN A 11 -2.10 -12.55 2.53
CA ASN A 11 -2.00 -13.24 1.25
C ASN A 11 -1.54 -12.31 0.11
N SER A 12 -0.67 -11.35 0.42
CA SER A 12 -0.19 -10.34 -0.54
C SER A 12 1.08 -9.67 -0.02
N ARG A 13 2.18 -9.90 -0.74
CA ARG A 13 3.45 -9.23 -0.47
C ARG A 13 3.38 -7.73 -0.72
N ALA A 14 2.73 -7.33 -1.81
CA ALA A 14 2.55 -5.92 -2.16
C ALA A 14 1.75 -5.17 -1.08
N ARG A 15 0.70 -5.78 -0.51
CA ARG A 15 -0.09 -5.17 0.57
C ARG A 15 0.75 -4.88 1.80
N VAL A 16 1.55 -5.84 2.26
CA VAL A 16 2.41 -5.66 3.44
C VAL A 16 3.47 -4.58 3.20
N ARG A 17 4.05 -4.55 1.99
CA ARG A 17 5.03 -3.52 1.62
C ARG A 17 4.40 -2.13 1.57
N LEU A 18 3.20 -2.03 0.99
CA LEU A 18 2.42 -0.80 0.90
C LEU A 18 2.09 -0.24 2.29
N LEU A 19 1.49 -1.07 3.16
CA LEU A 19 1.15 -0.67 4.52
C LEU A 19 2.39 -0.22 5.29
N ARG A 20 3.47 -1.02 5.25
CA ARG A 20 4.72 -0.66 5.93
C ARG A 20 5.30 0.65 5.42
N PHE A 21 5.20 0.93 4.12
CA PHE A 21 5.68 2.19 3.56
C PHE A 21 4.82 3.36 4.02
N LEU A 22 3.49 3.26 3.93
CA LEU A 22 2.58 4.33 4.34
C LEU A 22 2.72 4.66 5.83
N PHE A 23 2.75 3.65 6.71
CA PHE A 23 2.91 3.90 8.16
C PHE A 23 4.25 4.53 8.54
N ARG A 24 5.33 4.26 7.78
CA ARG A 24 6.64 4.88 8.04
C ARG A 24 6.75 6.31 7.57
N ASN A 25 5.96 6.69 6.56
CA ASN A 25 6.01 8.01 5.96
C ASN A 25 4.79 8.87 6.32
N TYR A 26 3.90 8.39 7.21
CA TYR A 26 2.79 9.19 7.72
C TYR A 26 3.32 10.49 8.37
N PRO A 27 2.74 11.67 8.10
CA PRO A 27 1.46 11.92 7.43
C PRO A 27 1.54 12.24 5.93
N GLN A 28 2.63 11.89 5.24
CA GLN A 28 2.79 12.19 3.81
C GLN A 28 1.77 11.45 2.94
N THR A 29 1.28 12.14 1.91
CA THR A 29 0.40 11.59 0.88
C THR A 29 1.22 11.16 -0.34
N PHE A 30 0.73 10.14 -1.05
CA PHE A 30 1.42 9.60 -2.21
C PHE A 30 0.42 9.22 -3.29
N THR A 31 0.77 9.49 -4.55
CA THR A 31 0.05 9.00 -5.71
C THR A 31 0.35 7.52 -5.96
N ILE A 32 -0.53 6.82 -6.70
CA ILE A 32 -0.30 5.43 -7.13
C ILE A 32 1.02 5.29 -7.92
N LYS A 33 1.38 6.32 -8.71
CA LYS A 33 2.62 6.33 -9.50
C LYS A 33 3.87 6.37 -8.62
N GLU A 34 3.85 7.19 -7.57
CA GLU A 34 4.94 7.28 -6.60
C GLU A 34 5.05 6.01 -5.78
N LEU A 35 3.92 5.48 -5.30
CA LEU A 35 3.90 4.21 -4.56
C LEU A 35 4.47 3.06 -5.39
N ALA A 36 4.07 2.92 -6.66
CA ALA A 36 4.64 1.92 -7.57
C ALA A 36 6.17 2.08 -7.73
N LYS A 37 6.65 3.31 -7.86
CA LYS A 37 8.09 3.61 -7.96
C LYS A 37 8.85 3.26 -6.68
N HIS A 38 8.36 3.69 -5.51
CA HIS A 38 9.00 3.44 -4.22
C HIS A 38 8.98 1.96 -3.82
N LEU A 39 7.89 1.26 -4.15
CA LEU A 39 7.73 -0.15 -3.82
C LEU A 39 8.34 -1.06 -4.89
N GLN A 40 8.74 -0.54 -6.06
CA GLN A 40 9.21 -1.35 -7.19
C GLN A 40 8.22 -2.47 -7.53
N GLU A 41 6.93 -2.14 -7.51
CA GLU A 41 5.81 -3.02 -7.85
C GLU A 41 5.09 -2.42 -9.07
N ASP A 42 4.36 -3.26 -9.83
CA ASP A 42 3.60 -2.74 -10.96
C ASP A 42 2.42 -1.86 -10.50
N ARG A 43 2.08 -0.87 -11.34
CA ARG A 43 1.03 0.11 -11.02
C ARG A 43 -0.34 -0.54 -10.81
N LEU A 44 -0.66 -1.64 -11.50
CA LEU A 44 -1.95 -2.29 -11.39
C LEU A 44 -2.08 -3.01 -10.05
N THR A 45 -1.03 -3.67 -9.59
CA THR A 45 -0.94 -4.31 -8.27
C THR A 45 -1.09 -3.28 -7.16
N ILE A 46 -0.35 -2.15 -7.23
CA ILE A 46 -0.51 -1.08 -6.24
C ILE A 46 -1.91 -0.49 -6.27
N LYS A 47 -2.48 -0.21 -7.44
CA LYS A 47 -3.86 0.29 -7.57
C LYS A 47 -4.87 -0.67 -6.94
N LYS A 48 -4.73 -1.98 -7.18
CA LYS A 48 -5.60 -3.00 -6.59
C LYS A 48 -5.50 -3.05 -5.07
N GLU A 49 -4.29 -3.02 -4.51
CA GLU A 49 -4.13 -3.05 -3.06
C GLU A 49 -4.61 -1.75 -2.40
N VAL A 50 -4.29 -0.58 -2.97
CA VAL A 50 -4.82 0.70 -2.48
C VAL A 50 -6.34 0.67 -2.46
N PHE A 51 -6.98 0.24 -3.55
CA PHE A 51 -8.44 0.12 -3.62
C PHE A 51 -9.00 -0.82 -2.54
N ARG A 52 -8.40 -1.99 -2.32
CA ARG A 52 -8.83 -2.90 -1.24
C ARG A 52 -8.71 -2.29 0.15
N LEU A 53 -7.67 -1.51 0.39
CA LEU A 53 -7.47 -0.83 1.66
C LEU A 53 -8.43 0.35 1.85
N GLU A 54 -8.83 1.02 0.76
CA GLU A 54 -9.90 2.02 0.76
C GLU A 54 -11.27 1.39 1.09
N GLN A 55 -11.56 0.19 0.57
CA GLN A 55 -12.84 -0.50 0.85
C GLN A 55 -13.05 -0.88 2.32
N ILE A 56 -11.98 -0.90 3.12
CA ILE A 56 -12.04 -1.20 4.56
C ILE A 56 -11.74 0.03 5.42
N ASP A 57 -11.81 1.23 4.83
CA ASP A 57 -11.57 2.53 5.47
C ASP A 57 -10.19 2.66 6.14
N LEU A 58 -9.21 1.84 5.73
CA LEU A 58 -7.84 1.93 6.25
C LEU A 58 -7.05 3.05 5.57
N LEU A 59 -7.40 3.37 4.31
CA LEU A 59 -6.84 4.49 3.56
C LEU A 59 -7.95 5.41 3.11
N VAL A 60 -7.70 6.72 3.19
CA VAL A 60 -8.58 7.76 2.68
C VAL A 60 -7.88 8.45 1.53
N ARG A 61 -8.59 8.70 0.43
CA ARG A 61 -8.07 9.55 -0.65
C ARG A 61 -8.09 10.99 -0.22
N ASP A 62 -6.94 11.65 -0.33
CA ASP A 62 -6.92 13.10 -0.32
C ASP A 62 -7.53 13.61 -1.63
N LYS A 63 -8.63 14.35 -1.55
CA LYS A 63 -9.36 14.88 -2.70
C LYS A 63 -8.65 16.09 -3.35
N LYS A 64 -7.50 16.51 -2.82
CA LYS A 64 -6.74 17.67 -3.32
C LYS A 64 -5.67 17.35 -4.36
N SER A 65 -5.48 16.09 -4.75
CA SER A 65 -4.38 15.64 -5.63
C SER A 65 -4.80 15.36 -7.06
#